data_AF-A0A450WLB4-F1
#
_entry.id   AF-A0A450WLB4-F1
#
_cell.length_a   1.000
_cell.length_b   1.000
_cell.length_c   1.000
_cell.angle_alpha   90.00
_cell.angle_beta   90.00
_cell.angle_gamma   90.00
#
_symmetry.space_group_name_H-M   'P 1'
#
loop_
_entity.id
_entity.type
_entity.pdbx_description
1 polymer ?
#
loop_
_entity_poly.entity_id
_entity_poly.type
_entity_poly.pdbx_seq_one_letter_code
_entity_poly.pdbx_strand_id
1 'polypeptide(L)'
;MRSRNKFGRFLLSARANYNKEWFYGTATANQTFIFAPRNATVTAIPGGFSVDPLEEINTGEKLGFETEFTDTEITLSFLPLFGAKDPPIDLRLGVYFSKWERPSTADSAFKRVSDGAPLITESSFKTTGVVLRAGKPNAELDNSIGLNAQGFLKYGFDNDIEGPIRALSTTLDDDQDLKFYGAGLDLWYTWKRAKDKDKYIGPYLKMGVAAELRKWSISSGGTYTEDVEQDILYRPYFSAGYIF
;
A
#
# COMPACT_ATOMS: atom_id res chain seq x y z
N MET A 1 6.84 12.18 53.08
CA MET A 1 6.71 12.42 51.63
C MET A 1 6.67 11.08 50.91
N ARG A 2 5.55 10.71 50.28
CA ARG A 2 5.49 9.52 49.40
C ARG A 2 6.05 9.90 48.03
N SER A 3 7.27 9.48 47.74
CA SER A 3 7.82 9.48 46.38
C SER A 3 6.90 8.62 45.51
N ARG A 4 6.11 9.26 44.62
CA ARG A 4 5.45 8.57 43.52
C ARG A 4 6.52 8.32 42.45
N ASN A 5 7.23 7.21 42.57
CA ASN A 5 8.01 6.70 41.44
C ASN A 5 7.04 6.43 40.29
N LYS A 6 6.99 7.35 39.31
CA LYS A 6 6.34 7.14 38.03
C LYS A 6 7.27 6.25 37.19
N PHE A 7 7.32 4.96 37.51
CA PHE A 7 7.89 4.01 36.56
C PHE A 7 7.02 4.05 35.31
N GLY A 8 7.58 4.52 34.19
CA GLY A 8 6.97 4.33 32.89
C GLY A 8 6.85 2.83 32.66
N ARG A 9 5.62 2.32 32.66
CA ARG A 9 5.37 0.94 32.26
C ARG A 9 5.38 0.93 30.74
N PHE A 10 6.33 0.23 30.16
CA PHE A 10 6.34 -0.02 28.71
C PHE A 10 5.56 -1.30 28.47
N LEU A 11 4.47 -1.21 27.71
CA LEU A 11 3.80 -2.39 27.19
C LEU A 11 4.42 -2.71 25.83
N LEU A 12 5.21 -3.78 25.79
CA LEU A 12 5.72 -4.33 24.54
C LEU A 12 4.66 -5.27 23.99
N SER A 13 4.12 -4.97 22.81
CA SER A 13 3.24 -5.86 22.05
C SER A 13 3.77 -6.01 20.64
N ALA A 14 3.77 -7.23 20.13
CA ALA A 14 4.03 -7.51 18.72
C ALA A 14 2.71 -7.73 17.99
N ARG A 15 2.63 -7.32 16.73
CA ARG A 15 1.47 -7.57 15.86
C ARG A 15 1.96 -8.00 14.50
N ALA A 16 1.42 -9.11 14.02
CA ALA A 16 1.54 -9.53 12.63
C ALA A 16 0.17 -9.30 11.95
N ASN A 17 0.16 -8.59 10.83
CA ASN A 17 -1.01 -8.40 9.98
C ASN A 17 -0.73 -9.03 8.61
N TYR A 18 -1.72 -9.73 8.06
CA TYR A 18 -1.70 -10.23 6.70
C TYR A 18 -3.00 -9.81 6.03
N ASN A 19 -2.89 -8.92 5.05
CA ASN A 19 -4.02 -8.42 4.27
C ASN A 19 -3.88 -8.92 2.84
N LYS A 20 -4.98 -9.42 2.29
CA LYS A 20 -5.09 -9.79 0.89
C LYS A 20 -6.33 -9.14 0.30
N GLU A 21 -6.14 -8.36 -0.75
CA GLU A 21 -7.20 -7.61 -1.44
C GLU A 21 -7.19 -8.02 -2.92
N TRP A 22 -8.37 -8.33 -3.45
CA TRP A 22 -8.58 -8.55 -4.88
C TRP A 22 -9.46 -7.42 -5.41
N PHE A 23 -9.01 -6.77 -6.47
CA PHE A 23 -9.78 -5.74 -7.15
C PHE A 23 -10.22 -6.27 -8.51
N TYR A 24 -11.53 -6.15 -8.75
CA TYR A 24 -12.15 -6.51 -10.01
C TYR A 24 -12.90 -5.30 -10.54
N GLY A 25 -12.81 -5.05 -11.84
CA GLY A 25 -13.59 -3.98 -12.43
C GLY A 25 -13.43 -3.89 -13.93
N THR A 26 -14.06 -2.87 -14.48
CA THR A 26 -13.93 -2.51 -15.90
C THR A 26 -13.52 -1.05 -16.00
N ALA A 27 -12.44 -0.76 -16.73
CA ALA A 27 -12.02 0.59 -17.09
C ALA A 27 -12.39 0.88 -18.55
N THR A 28 -12.54 2.15 -18.91
CA THR A 28 -12.68 2.58 -20.31
C THR A 28 -11.44 3.34 -20.71
N ALA A 29 -10.85 2.99 -21.85
CA ALA A 29 -9.66 3.65 -22.36
C ALA A 29 -9.98 5.08 -22.82
N ASN A 30 -9.36 6.08 -22.18
CA ASN A 30 -9.54 7.49 -22.53
C ASN A 30 -8.74 7.91 -23.78
N GLN A 31 -7.74 7.12 -24.14
CA GLN A 31 -6.91 7.29 -25.33
C GLN A 31 -6.46 5.91 -25.81
N THR A 32 -6.02 5.81 -27.06
CA THR A 32 -5.43 4.57 -27.59
C THR A 32 -4.07 4.31 -26.95
N PHE A 33 -3.80 3.07 -26.55
CA PHE A 33 -2.51 2.64 -26.00
C PHE A 33 -2.21 1.19 -26.34
N ILE A 34 -0.93 0.81 -26.27
CA ILE A 34 -0.51 -0.58 -26.39
C ILE A 34 -0.42 -1.18 -24.99
N PHE A 35 -1.10 -2.30 -24.78
CA PHE A 35 -1.00 -3.10 -23.58
C PHE A 35 -0.05 -4.29 -23.82
N ALA A 36 0.91 -4.45 -22.92
CA ALA A 36 1.80 -5.59 -22.87
C ALA A 36 1.49 -6.44 -21.63
N PRO A 37 0.94 -7.66 -21.78
CA PRO A 37 0.72 -8.55 -20.65
C PRO A 37 2.06 -8.95 -20.00
N ARG A 38 2.02 -9.46 -18.77
CA ARG A 38 3.22 -9.76 -17.98
C ARG A 38 4.22 -10.70 -18.68
N ASN A 39 3.72 -11.60 -19.52
CA ASN A 39 4.51 -12.56 -20.28
C ASN A 39 4.97 -12.05 -21.65
N ALA A 40 4.71 -10.78 -21.99
CA ALA A 40 5.20 -10.18 -23.22
C ALA A 40 6.72 -10.10 -23.23
N THR A 41 7.31 -10.44 -24.37
CA THR A 41 8.73 -10.29 -24.66
C THR A 41 8.93 -8.99 -25.41
N VAL A 42 9.88 -8.17 -24.94
CA VAL A 42 10.25 -6.94 -25.64
C VAL A 42 11.63 -7.09 -26.26
N THR A 43 11.73 -6.91 -27.57
CA THR A 43 12.97 -7.06 -28.35
C THR A 43 13.46 -5.72 -28.86
N ALA A 44 14.73 -5.39 -28.64
CA ALA A 44 15.34 -4.19 -29.21
C ALA A 44 15.54 -4.35 -30.72
N ILE A 45 15.14 -3.35 -31.50
CA ILE A 45 15.35 -3.32 -32.96
C ILE A 45 15.96 -1.96 -33.37
N PRO A 46 16.66 -1.88 -34.52
CA PRO A 46 17.17 -0.60 -34.99
C PRO A 46 16.05 0.44 -35.11
N GLY A 47 16.16 1.54 -34.34
CA GLY A 47 15.16 2.62 -34.32
C GLY A 47 13.95 2.41 -33.40
N GLY A 48 13.91 1.35 -32.57
CA GLY A 48 12.80 1.14 -31.63
C GLY A 48 12.86 -0.17 -30.85
N PHE A 49 11.69 -0.71 -30.54
CA PHE A 49 11.51 -2.01 -29.91
C PHE A 49 10.24 -2.67 -30.45
N SER A 50 10.17 -4.00 -30.40
CA SER A 50 8.96 -4.77 -30.68
C SER A 50 8.49 -5.48 -29.40
N VAL A 51 7.18 -5.57 -29.20
CA VAL A 51 6.56 -6.25 -28.05
C VAL A 51 5.75 -7.44 -28.58
N ASP A 52 5.87 -8.62 -27.98
CA ASP A 52 5.08 -9.80 -28.37
C ASP A 52 4.77 -10.72 -27.16
N PRO A 53 3.49 -11.01 -26.85
CA PRO A 53 2.30 -10.43 -27.45
C PRO A 53 2.12 -8.95 -27.11
N LEU A 54 1.48 -8.22 -28.03
CA LEU A 54 0.99 -6.86 -27.81
C LEU A 54 -0.52 -6.83 -28.08
N GLU A 55 -1.24 -5.98 -27.35
CA GLU A 55 -2.65 -5.72 -27.56
C GLU A 55 -2.84 -4.21 -27.73
N GLU A 56 -3.46 -3.77 -28.83
CA GLU A 56 -3.80 -2.36 -29.01
C GLU A 56 -5.20 -2.12 -28.45
N ILE A 57 -5.28 -1.23 -27.47
CA ILE A 57 -6.54 -0.84 -26.82
C ILE A 57 -6.98 0.49 -27.40
N ASN A 58 -8.15 0.50 -28.02
CA ASN A 58 -8.67 1.70 -28.67
C ASN A 58 -9.36 2.64 -27.70
N THR A 59 -9.37 3.92 -28.02
CA THR A 59 -10.16 4.92 -27.29
C THR A 59 -11.64 4.49 -27.23
N GLY A 60 -12.21 4.44 -26.02
CA GLY A 60 -13.59 4.03 -25.77
C GLY A 60 -13.79 2.52 -25.54
N GLU A 61 -12.75 1.71 -25.71
CA GLU A 61 -12.78 0.28 -25.42
C GLU A 61 -12.83 0.02 -23.90
N LYS A 62 -13.54 -1.03 -23.49
CA LYS A 62 -13.65 -1.44 -22.09
C LYS A 62 -12.70 -2.58 -21.79
N LEU A 63 -11.89 -2.40 -20.76
CA LEU A 63 -10.98 -3.41 -20.26
C LEU A 63 -11.41 -3.91 -18.91
N GLY A 64 -11.55 -5.23 -18.78
CA GLY A 64 -11.61 -5.87 -17.48
C GLY A 64 -10.24 -5.82 -16.81
N PHE A 65 -10.21 -5.60 -15.50
CA PHE A 65 -9.00 -5.77 -14.72
C PHE A 65 -9.27 -6.66 -13.51
N GLU A 66 -8.29 -7.50 -13.21
CA GLU A 66 -8.16 -8.26 -11.98
C GLU A 66 -6.78 -7.92 -11.41
N THR A 67 -6.73 -7.35 -10.21
CA THR A 67 -5.47 -7.04 -9.53
C THR A 67 -5.47 -7.60 -8.12
N GLU A 68 -4.31 -8.06 -7.68
CA GLU A 68 -4.13 -8.62 -6.35
C GLU A 68 -3.12 -7.75 -5.57
N PHE A 69 -3.49 -7.38 -4.36
CA PHE A 69 -2.62 -6.71 -3.41
C PHE A 69 -2.49 -7.57 -2.15
N THR A 70 -1.24 -7.87 -1.77
CA THR A 70 -0.92 -8.58 -0.54
C THR A 70 0.00 -7.73 0.30
N ASP A 71 -0.33 -7.53 1.58
CA ASP A 71 0.47 -6.77 2.54
C ASP A 71 0.67 -7.59 3.81
N THR A 72 1.92 -7.86 4.13
CA THR A 72 2.33 -8.52 5.37
C THR A 72 3.11 -7.53 6.21
N GLU A 73 2.70 -7.34 7.46
CA GLU A 73 3.33 -6.37 8.34
C GLU A 73 3.59 -6.96 9.73
N ILE A 74 4.79 -6.74 10.27
CA ILE A 74 5.12 -7.07 11.65
C ILE A 74 5.53 -5.79 12.38
N THR A 75 4.77 -5.38 13.39
CA THR A 75 5.04 -4.18 14.19
C THR A 75 5.22 -4.48 15.68
N LEU A 76 6.08 -3.68 16.32
CA LEU A 76 6.27 -3.64 17.77
C LEU A 76 5.72 -2.31 18.30
N SER A 77 4.90 -2.38 19.36
CA SER A 77 4.39 -1.19 20.04
C SER A 77 5.38 -0.67 21.06
N PHE A 78 5.56 0.64 21.07
CA PHE A 78 6.24 1.38 22.12
C PHE A 78 5.21 2.28 22.80
N LEU A 79 4.45 1.71 23.74
CA LEU A 79 3.45 2.43 24.53
C LEU A 79 4.06 2.89 25.85
N PRO A 80 4.46 4.16 26.00
CA PRO A 80 4.78 4.70 27.30
C PRO A 80 3.47 4.93 28.07
N LEU A 81 3.21 4.12 29.10
CA LEU A 81 2.08 4.33 30.02
C LEU A 81 2.45 5.45 31.01
N PHE A 82 2.34 6.70 30.58
CA PHE A 82 2.23 7.83 31.51
C PHE A 82 0.82 7.80 32.09
N GLY A 83 0.67 8.00 33.41
CA GLY A 83 -0.60 7.85 34.15
C GLY A 83 -1.71 8.85 33.78
N ALA A 84 -2.02 8.99 32.50
CA ALA A 84 -3.13 9.73 31.93
C ALA A 84 -4.41 8.88 31.96
N LYS A 85 -5.54 9.55 32.16
CA LYS A 85 -6.89 8.94 32.17
C LYS A 85 -7.36 8.52 30.77
N ASP A 86 -6.71 9.02 29.73
CA ASP A 86 -7.03 8.70 28.34
C ASP A 86 -5.96 7.76 27.77
N PRO A 87 -6.34 6.75 26.96
CA PRO A 87 -5.37 5.82 26.41
C PRO A 87 -4.36 6.61 25.55
N PRO A 88 -3.05 6.52 25.82
CA PRO A 88 -2.03 7.25 25.08
C PRO A 88 -2.06 6.85 23.60
N ILE A 89 -1.56 7.72 22.72
CA ILE A 89 -1.34 7.37 21.30
C ILE A 89 -0.43 6.14 21.23
N ASP A 90 -0.88 5.09 20.54
CA ASP A 90 -0.10 3.88 20.25
C ASP A 90 0.83 4.17 19.08
N LEU A 91 2.14 4.16 19.37
CA LEU A 91 3.20 4.27 18.39
C LEU A 91 3.76 2.89 18.13
N ARG A 92 3.75 2.47 16.86
CA ARG A 92 4.27 1.16 16.44
C ARG A 92 5.31 1.34 15.35
N LEU A 93 6.44 0.66 15.49
CA LEU A 93 7.47 0.58 14.46
C LEU A 93 7.60 -0.87 14.03
N GLY A 94 7.73 -1.11 12.74
CA GLY A 94 7.77 -2.46 12.20
C GLY A 94 8.42 -2.55 10.84
N VAL A 95 8.40 -3.77 10.33
CA VAL A 95 8.79 -4.10 8.96
C VAL A 95 7.55 -4.57 8.21
N TYR A 96 7.55 -4.35 6.90
CA TYR A 96 6.49 -4.85 6.04
C TYR A 96 7.07 -5.42 4.74
N PHE A 97 6.28 -6.31 4.15
CA PHE A 97 6.46 -6.87 2.83
C PHE A 97 5.14 -6.72 2.08
N SER A 98 5.15 -6.00 0.97
CA SER A 98 3.97 -5.83 0.11
C SER A 98 4.26 -6.38 -1.27
N LYS A 99 3.29 -7.08 -1.84
CA LYS A 99 3.25 -7.48 -3.25
C LYS A 99 2.04 -6.83 -3.91
N TRP A 100 2.24 -6.20 -5.05
CA TRP A 100 1.16 -5.59 -5.81
C TRP A 100 1.27 -5.92 -7.29
N GLU A 101 0.21 -6.51 -7.85
CA GLU A 101 0.11 -6.86 -9.26
C GLU A 101 -0.86 -5.91 -9.95
N ARG A 102 -0.39 -5.06 -10.89
CA ARG A 102 -1.28 -4.16 -11.64
C ARG A 102 -0.71 -3.71 -13.00
N PRO A 103 -1.57 -3.22 -13.91
CA PRO A 103 -1.13 -2.37 -15.00
C PRO A 103 -0.43 -1.12 -14.44
N SER A 104 0.75 -0.79 -14.95
CA SER A 104 1.58 0.30 -14.46
C SER A 104 1.78 1.38 -15.52
N THR A 105 1.75 2.64 -15.08
CA THR A 105 2.16 3.79 -15.89
C THR A 105 3.59 4.21 -15.60
N ALA A 106 4.27 3.57 -14.64
CA ALA A 106 5.70 3.72 -14.41
C ALA A 106 6.51 3.61 -15.71
N ASP A 107 6.01 2.78 -16.62
CA ASP A 107 6.58 2.47 -17.92
C ASP A 107 6.35 3.54 -19.00
N SER A 108 5.41 4.46 -18.77
CA SER A 108 5.10 5.54 -19.72
C SER A 108 6.20 6.62 -19.79
N ALA A 109 7.05 6.72 -18.76
CA ALA A 109 8.28 7.48 -18.80
C ALA A 109 9.33 6.82 -19.73
N PHE A 110 9.16 5.54 -20.06
CA PHE A 110 10.20 4.70 -20.65
C PHE A 110 10.05 4.34 -22.13
N LYS A 111 9.04 4.84 -22.88
CA LYS A 111 9.05 5.06 -24.36
C LYS A 111 7.64 5.06 -24.97
N ARG A 112 7.51 5.76 -26.10
CA ARG A 112 6.44 5.54 -27.10
C ARG A 112 6.83 4.37 -28.01
N VAL A 113 5.86 3.56 -28.43
CA VAL A 113 6.08 2.56 -29.49
C VAL A 113 6.40 3.30 -30.81
N SER A 114 6.97 2.62 -31.82
CA SER A 114 7.35 3.22 -33.11
C SER A 114 6.21 3.91 -33.86
N ASP A 115 4.96 3.62 -33.50
CA ASP A 115 3.72 4.24 -33.99
C ASP A 115 3.28 5.50 -33.19
N GLY A 116 3.97 5.83 -32.09
CA GLY A 116 3.69 6.99 -31.23
C GLY A 116 2.69 6.73 -30.09
N ALA A 117 2.09 5.53 -29.99
CA ALA A 117 1.18 5.19 -28.91
C ALA A 117 1.93 4.93 -27.59
N PRO A 118 1.35 5.30 -26.42
CA PRO A 118 1.94 4.98 -25.12
C PRO A 118 1.84 3.47 -24.85
N LEU A 119 2.88 2.90 -24.26
CA LEU A 119 2.93 1.51 -23.80
C LEU A 119 2.53 1.44 -22.32
N ILE A 120 1.62 0.54 -21.98
CA ILE A 120 1.24 0.17 -20.62
C ILE A 120 1.62 -1.29 -20.43
N THR A 121 2.35 -1.62 -19.37
CA THR A 121 2.68 -3.02 -19.07
C THR A 121 2.01 -3.50 -17.80
N GLU A 122 1.69 -4.78 -17.78
CA GLU A 122 1.34 -5.45 -16.53
C GLU A 122 2.62 -5.74 -15.73
N SER A 123 2.71 -5.15 -14.54
CA SER A 123 3.88 -5.23 -13.67
C SER A 123 3.53 -5.76 -12.29
N SER A 124 4.44 -6.51 -11.68
CA SER A 124 4.38 -6.91 -10.28
C SER A 124 5.48 -6.19 -9.50
N PHE A 125 5.08 -5.43 -8.48
CA PHE A 125 5.93 -4.73 -7.54
C PHE A 125 6.03 -5.53 -6.23
N LYS A 126 7.25 -5.72 -5.71
CA LYS A 126 7.52 -6.40 -4.44
C LYS A 126 8.36 -5.51 -3.54
N THR A 127 7.70 -4.79 -2.67
CA THR A 127 8.34 -3.83 -1.77
C THR A 127 8.61 -4.44 -0.40
N THR A 128 9.82 -4.27 0.11
CA THR A 128 10.16 -4.55 1.51
C THR A 128 10.59 -3.25 2.19
N GLY A 129 10.16 -3.03 3.44
CA GLY A 129 10.53 -1.79 4.11
C GLY A 129 10.16 -1.71 5.58
N VAL A 130 10.22 -0.48 6.08
CA VAL A 130 9.86 -0.10 7.44
C VAL A 130 8.54 0.66 7.47
N VAL A 131 7.76 0.42 8.52
CA VAL A 131 6.48 1.10 8.75
C VAL A 131 6.45 1.71 10.13
N LEU A 132 5.98 2.96 10.19
CA LEU A 132 5.64 3.65 11.41
C LEU A 132 4.12 3.85 11.44
N ARG A 133 3.46 3.41 12.51
CA ARG A 133 2.03 3.65 12.75
C ARG A 133 1.85 4.47 14.01
N ALA A 134 0.88 5.38 13.96
CA ALA A 134 0.45 6.18 15.09
C ALA A 134 -1.07 6.27 15.10
N GLY A 135 -1.71 5.94 16.23
CA GLY A 135 -3.16 6.04 16.33
C GLY A 135 -3.66 5.66 17.71
N LYS A 136 -4.97 5.48 17.84
CA LYS A 136 -5.51 4.92 19.09
C LYS A 136 -5.00 3.48 19.29
N PRO A 137 -4.60 3.11 20.53
CA PRO A 137 -4.29 1.73 20.86
C PRO A 137 -5.47 0.83 20.48
N ASN A 138 -5.17 -0.32 19.89
CA ASN A 138 -6.16 -1.38 19.64
C ASN A 138 -7.44 -0.96 18.90
N ALA A 139 -7.30 -0.37 17.71
CA ALA A 139 -8.40 -0.08 16.78
C ALA A 139 -9.43 -1.22 16.54
N GLU A 140 -9.02 -2.48 16.70
CA GLU A 140 -9.84 -3.67 16.42
C GLU A 140 -10.30 -4.42 17.68
N LEU A 141 -9.65 -4.19 18.84
CA LEU A 141 -9.88 -4.93 20.08
C LEU A 141 -10.33 -4.05 21.25
N ASP A 142 -10.15 -2.73 21.19
CA ASP A 142 -10.53 -1.84 22.28
C ASP A 142 -11.97 -1.30 22.16
N ASN A 143 -12.52 -1.04 23.33
CA ASN A 143 -13.86 -0.53 23.59
C ASN A 143 -14.09 0.93 23.14
N SER A 144 -13.36 1.43 22.13
CA SER A 144 -13.44 2.82 21.69
C SER A 144 -14.65 3.07 20.78
N ILE A 145 -15.82 3.16 21.41
CA ILE A 145 -17.05 3.67 20.78
C ILE A 145 -16.78 5.08 20.24
N GLY A 146 -17.33 5.39 19.06
CA GLY A 146 -17.23 6.71 18.46
C GLY A 146 -16.19 6.79 17.35
N LEU A 147 -15.72 8.01 17.11
CA LEU A 147 -14.75 8.31 16.05
C LEU A 147 -13.33 7.92 16.46
N ASN A 148 -12.62 7.29 15.53
CA ASN A 148 -11.26 6.82 15.70
C ASN A 148 -10.44 7.12 14.43
N ALA A 149 -9.12 7.15 14.61
CA ALA A 149 -8.17 7.44 13.54
C ALA A 149 -6.84 6.69 13.78
N GLN A 150 -6.18 6.31 12.69
CA GLN A 150 -4.81 5.82 12.67
C GLN A 150 -4.10 6.32 11.40
N GLY A 151 -2.91 6.89 11.58
CA GLY A 151 -2.01 7.22 10.49
C GLY A 151 -0.87 6.22 10.38
N PHE A 152 -0.30 6.11 9.19
CA PHE A 152 0.94 5.37 8.96
C PHE A 152 1.84 6.03 7.92
N LEU A 153 3.13 5.76 8.04
CA LEU A 153 4.17 6.07 7.07
C LEU A 153 4.93 4.78 6.74
N LYS A 154 5.12 4.50 5.46
CA LYS A 154 5.90 3.38 4.93
C LYS A 154 7.06 3.93 4.11
N TYR A 155 8.23 3.35 4.29
CA TYR A 155 9.40 3.58 3.45
C TYR A 155 10.02 2.23 3.13
N GLY A 156 10.38 1.99 1.88
CA GLY A 156 10.95 0.71 1.46
C GLY A 156 11.62 0.77 0.12
N PHE A 157 12.04 -0.39 -0.34
CA PHE A 157 12.66 -0.59 -1.63
C PHE A 157 11.96 -1.73 -2.35
N ASP A 158 11.78 -1.55 -3.65
CA ASP A 158 11.32 -2.58 -4.57
C ASP A 158 12.49 -3.03 -5.42
N ASN A 159 12.90 -4.27 -5.20
CA ASN A 159 14.10 -4.85 -5.81
C ASN A 159 13.71 -5.97 -6.81
N ASP A 160 12.42 -6.32 -6.87
CA ASP A 160 11.90 -7.45 -7.64
C ASP A 160 10.68 -7.02 -8.48
N ILE A 161 10.90 -6.04 -9.36
CA ILE A 161 9.92 -5.67 -10.38
C ILE A 161 9.91 -6.76 -11.46
N GLU A 162 8.76 -7.40 -11.62
CA GLU A 162 8.53 -8.41 -12.66
C GLU A 162 7.61 -7.83 -13.74
N GLY A 163 8.13 -7.67 -14.96
CA GLY A 163 7.37 -7.18 -16.11
C GLY A 163 8.19 -7.20 -17.42
N PRO A 164 7.53 -7.00 -18.58
CA PRO A 164 8.15 -7.09 -19.92
C PRO A 164 9.36 -6.17 -20.14
N ILE A 165 9.42 -5.02 -19.47
CA ILE A 165 10.47 -4.01 -19.68
C ILE A 165 11.83 -4.41 -19.11
N ARG A 166 11.88 -5.26 -18.07
CA ARG A 166 13.15 -5.80 -17.55
C ARG A 166 13.94 -6.57 -18.62
N ALA A 167 13.27 -7.12 -19.63
CA ALA A 167 13.89 -7.85 -20.74
C ALA A 167 14.67 -6.94 -21.72
N LEU A 168 14.33 -5.66 -21.84
CA LEU A 168 15.06 -4.69 -22.66
C LEU A 168 16.20 -4.00 -21.89
N SER A 169 16.09 -3.93 -20.57
CA SER A 169 17.00 -3.19 -19.70
C SER A 169 17.90 -4.13 -18.92
N THR A 170 18.82 -4.82 -19.60
CA THR A 170 20.12 -5.20 -19.00
C THR A 170 20.90 -4.01 -18.39
N THR A 171 20.31 -2.80 -18.38
CA THR A 171 20.81 -1.52 -17.87
C THR A 171 19.74 -0.73 -17.08
N LEU A 172 18.83 -1.41 -16.36
CA LEU A 172 18.69 -1.00 -14.97
C LEU A 172 19.83 -1.76 -14.31
N ASP A 173 20.94 -1.08 -13.99
CA ASP A 173 22.04 -1.74 -13.28
C ASP A 173 21.46 -2.56 -12.13
N ASP A 174 22.00 -3.75 -11.87
CA ASP A 174 21.52 -4.70 -10.86
C ASP A 174 21.34 -4.09 -9.43
N ASP A 175 21.73 -2.82 -9.23
CA ASP A 175 21.68 -2.03 -8.00
C ASP A 175 20.73 -0.80 -8.04
N GLN A 176 19.86 -0.62 -9.07
CA GLN A 176 18.87 0.48 -9.06
C GLN A 176 17.61 0.12 -8.24
N ASP A 177 17.72 0.23 -6.91
CA ASP A 177 16.59 0.06 -6.00
C ASP A 177 15.50 1.12 -6.26
N LEU A 178 14.26 0.68 -6.54
CA LEU A 178 13.11 1.58 -6.66
C LEU A 178 12.64 1.94 -5.25
N LYS A 179 12.79 3.20 -4.86
CA LYS A 179 12.37 3.66 -3.53
C LYS A 179 10.85 3.80 -3.49
N PHE A 180 10.25 3.20 -2.47
CA PHE A 180 8.83 3.31 -2.17
C PHE A 180 8.59 4.23 -0.98
N TYR A 181 7.61 5.12 -1.14
CA TYR A 181 7.08 5.98 -0.09
C TYR A 181 5.56 5.79 0.00
N GLY A 182 5.07 5.50 1.20
CA GLY A 182 3.66 5.37 1.49
C GLY A 182 3.26 6.25 2.67
N ALA A 183 2.13 6.92 2.57
CA ALA A 183 1.52 7.62 3.69
C ALA A 183 0.02 7.40 3.66
N GLY A 184 -0.57 7.05 4.80
CA GLY A 184 -2.01 6.79 4.85
C GLY A 184 -2.67 7.18 6.15
N LEU A 185 -3.99 7.34 6.06
CA LEU A 185 -4.88 7.66 7.16
C LEU A 185 -6.11 6.75 7.07
N ASP A 186 -6.42 6.07 8.15
CA ASP A 186 -7.65 5.31 8.37
C ASP A 186 -8.51 6.07 9.38
N LEU A 187 -9.75 6.38 8.99
CA LEU A 187 -10.78 7.00 9.83
C LEU A 187 -11.97 6.06 9.92
N TRP A 188 -12.45 5.81 11.13
CA TRP A 188 -13.64 4.97 11.32
C TRP A 188 -14.49 5.37 12.51
N TYR A 189 -15.77 5.03 12.41
CA TYR A 189 -16.72 5.10 13.50
C TYR A 189 -17.09 3.70 13.96
N THR A 190 -16.99 3.47 15.27
CA THR A 190 -17.41 2.21 15.89
C THR A 190 -18.69 2.43 16.69
N TRP A 191 -19.76 1.75 16.29
CA TRP A 191 -21.00 1.65 17.07
C TRP A 191 -21.04 0.32 17.82
N LYS A 192 -21.49 0.38 19.08
CA LYS A 192 -21.49 -0.71 20.03
C LYS A 192 -22.70 -0.55 20.96
N ARG A 193 -23.47 -1.62 21.18
CA ARG A 193 -24.58 -1.66 22.16
C ARG A 193 -24.10 -2.32 23.45
N ALA A 194 -23.68 -1.53 24.43
CA ALA A 194 -23.14 -2.06 25.69
C ALA A 194 -24.25 -2.68 26.56
N LYS A 195 -24.00 -3.88 27.11
CA LYS A 195 -24.86 -4.50 28.13
C LYS A 195 -24.40 -4.18 29.55
N ASP A 196 -23.10 -3.98 29.77
CA ASP A 196 -22.51 -3.68 31.09
C ASP A 196 -21.41 -2.61 31.00
N LYS A 197 -21.24 -1.84 32.08
CA LYS A 197 -20.37 -0.65 32.14
C LYS A 197 -18.87 -0.95 32.02
N ASP A 198 -18.45 -2.20 32.21
CA ASP A 198 -17.03 -2.55 32.35
C ASP A 198 -16.52 -3.61 31.35
N LYS A 199 -17.42 -4.30 30.62
CA LYS A 199 -17.06 -5.28 29.58
C LYS A 199 -18.05 -5.23 28.44
N TYR A 200 -17.54 -5.01 27.23
CA TYR A 200 -18.36 -5.04 26.03
C TYR A 200 -18.51 -6.47 25.53
N ILE A 201 -19.72 -7.00 25.62
CA ILE A 201 -20.15 -8.25 24.99
C ILE A 201 -21.38 -7.88 24.15
N GLY A 202 -21.34 -8.13 22.84
CA GLY A 202 -22.45 -7.75 21.95
C GLY A 202 -22.07 -7.47 20.50
N PRO A 203 -23.08 -7.17 19.66
CA PRO A 203 -22.87 -6.88 18.24
C PRO A 203 -22.20 -5.52 18.05
N TYR A 204 -21.22 -5.40 17.18
CA TYR A 204 -20.62 -4.13 16.83
C TYR A 204 -20.73 -3.87 15.33
N LEU A 205 -20.75 -2.59 14.98
CA LEU A 205 -20.64 -2.10 13.61
C LEU A 205 -19.47 -1.14 13.53
N LYS A 206 -18.63 -1.27 12.50
CA LYS A 206 -17.55 -0.35 12.18
C LYS A 206 -17.69 0.06 10.72
N MET A 207 -17.72 1.37 10.48
CA MET A 207 -17.69 1.95 9.14
C MET A 207 -16.54 2.94 9.06
N GLY A 208 -15.82 2.95 7.94
CA GLY A 208 -14.64 3.79 7.81
C GLY A 208 -14.21 4.01 6.38
N VAL A 209 -13.18 4.83 6.26
CA VAL A 209 -12.48 5.11 5.02
C VAL A 209 -10.99 5.14 5.31
N ALA A 210 -10.22 4.41 4.51
CA ALA A 210 -8.78 4.54 4.48
C ALA A 210 -8.36 5.24 3.20
N ALA A 211 -7.44 6.20 3.31
CA ALA A 211 -6.77 6.82 2.18
C ALA A 211 -5.26 6.52 2.27
N GLU A 212 -4.65 6.14 1.16
CA GLU A 212 -3.22 5.85 1.09
C GLU A 212 -2.62 6.48 -0.16
N LEU A 213 -1.67 7.40 0.04
CA LEU A 213 -0.79 7.90 -1.01
C LEU A 213 0.41 6.96 -1.12
N ARG A 214 0.72 6.52 -2.33
CA ARG A 214 1.86 5.66 -2.65
C ARG A 214 2.67 6.28 -3.77
N LYS A 215 4.00 6.20 -3.67
CA LYS A 215 4.92 6.81 -4.61
C LYS A 215 6.15 5.95 -4.80
N TRP A 216 6.57 5.79 -6.05
CA TRP A 216 7.79 5.09 -6.46
C TRP A 216 8.73 6.05 -7.15
N SER A 217 10.02 6.00 -6.78
CA SER A 217 11.03 6.88 -7.36
C SER A 217 12.37 6.16 -7.57
N ILE A 218 13.04 6.44 -8.68
CA ILE A 218 14.40 5.97 -8.94
C ILE A 218 15.37 7.05 -8.47
N SER A 219 16.46 6.65 -7.80
CA SER A 219 17.56 7.57 -7.50
C SER A 219 18.85 7.06 -8.12
N SER A 220 19.44 7.84 -9.03
CA SER A 220 20.76 7.56 -9.61
C SER A 220 21.83 8.37 -8.89
N GLY A 221 22.77 7.70 -8.22
CA GLY A 221 23.99 8.30 -7.67
C GLY A 221 23.80 9.38 -6.60
N GLY A 222 22.61 9.53 -6.01
CA GLY A 222 22.32 10.49 -4.94
C GLY A 222 22.08 11.94 -5.39
N THR A 223 22.15 12.23 -6.69
CA THR A 223 22.05 13.59 -7.25
C THR A 223 20.72 13.89 -7.91
N TYR A 224 19.97 12.85 -8.33
CA TYR A 224 18.68 13.00 -9.01
C TYR A 224 17.68 11.96 -8.49
N THR A 225 16.44 12.39 -8.25
CA THR A 225 15.30 11.52 -7.92
C THR A 225 14.23 11.79 -8.97
N GLU A 226 13.86 10.75 -9.72
CA GLU A 226 12.77 10.80 -10.69
C GLU A 226 11.56 10.08 -10.13
N ASP A 227 10.40 10.75 -10.16
CA ASP A 227 9.14 10.17 -9.75
C ASP A 227 8.61 9.30 -10.89
N VAL A 228 8.61 7.99 -10.69
CA VAL A 228 8.22 7.03 -11.72
C VAL A 228 6.72 6.80 -11.68
N GLU A 229 6.14 6.71 -10.49
CA GLU A 229 4.71 6.51 -10.35
C GLU A 229 4.18 7.05 -9.02
N GLN A 230 2.93 7.52 -9.05
CA GLN A 230 2.20 7.94 -7.86
C GLN A 230 0.74 7.48 -7.96
N ASP A 231 0.21 6.99 -6.85
CA ASP A 231 -1.18 6.55 -6.75
C ASP A 231 -1.80 6.99 -5.43
N ILE A 232 -3.12 7.23 -5.44
CA ILE A 232 -3.91 7.49 -4.24
C ILE A 232 -5.06 6.49 -4.20
N LEU A 233 -5.02 5.62 -3.20
CA LEU A 233 -6.04 4.61 -2.96
C LEU A 233 -7.03 5.08 -1.91
N TYR A 234 -8.32 5.02 -2.23
CA TYR A 234 -9.41 5.25 -1.29
C TYR A 234 -10.18 3.95 -1.06
N ARG A 235 -10.28 3.51 0.19
CA ARG A 235 -10.94 2.27 0.62
C ARG A 235 -12.05 2.57 1.62
N PRO A 236 -13.30 2.77 1.17
CA PRO A 236 -14.43 2.70 2.09
C PRO A 236 -14.61 1.26 2.56
N TYR A 237 -14.92 1.07 3.83
CA TYR A 237 -15.18 -0.27 4.35
C TYR A 237 -16.26 -0.27 5.43
N PHE A 238 -16.87 -1.44 5.59
CA PHE A 238 -17.87 -1.72 6.60
C PHE A 238 -17.59 -3.11 7.19
N SER A 239 -17.69 -3.23 8.50
CA SER A 239 -17.62 -4.52 9.19
C SER A 239 -18.68 -4.59 10.28
N ALA A 240 -19.26 -5.78 10.44
CA ALA A 240 -20.18 -6.11 11.49
C ALA A 240 -19.67 -7.38 12.18
N GLY A 241 -19.80 -7.46 13.49
CA GLY A 241 -19.37 -8.63 14.24
C GLY A 241 -20.01 -8.70 15.62
N TYR A 242 -19.57 -9.67 16.41
CA TYR A 242 -20.04 -9.89 17.77
C TYR A 242 -18.85 -10.17 18.69
N ILE A 243 -18.78 -9.48 19.82
CA ILE A 243 -17.75 -9.71 20.85
C ILE A 243 -18.37 -10.61 21.91
N PHE A 244 -17.74 -11.76 22.18
CA PHE A 244 -18.13 -12.75 23.19
C PHE A 244 -17.52 -12.45 24.56
#